data_AF-A0A446CFL8-F1
#
_entry.id   AF-A0A446CFL8-F1
#
_cell.length_a   1.000
_cell.length_b   1.000
_cell.length_c   1.000
_cell.angle_alpha   90.00
_cell.angle_beta   90.00
_cell.angle_gamma   90.00
#
_symmetry.space_group_name_H-M   'P 1'
#
loop_
_entity.id
_entity.type
_entity.pdbx_description
1 polymer ?
#
loop_
_entity_poly.entity_id
_entity_poly.type
_entity_poly.pdbx_seq_one_letter_code
_entity_poly.pdbx_strand_id
1 'polypeptide(L)'
;MKGQGVKPGVPDLCLPVPRFGCPGLWIEMKTANGRVSPNQKDWIAYLKGAGYRVVVCRSFDDARAVLLDYLNPKVPYSPEII
;
A
#
# COMPACT_ATOMS: atom_id res chain seq x y z
N MET A 1 3.13 -17.64 8.98
CA MET A 1 2.79 -17.62 7.54
C MET A 1 4.06 -17.82 6.73
N LYS A 2 4.45 -19.06 6.47
CA LYS A 2 5.56 -19.44 5.57
C LYS A 2 5.03 -20.61 4.77
N GLY A 3 4.80 -20.45 3.46
CA GLY A 3 4.34 -21.56 2.62
C GLY A 3 3.42 -21.24 1.45
N GLN A 4 3.02 -19.99 1.21
CA GLN A 4 2.10 -19.65 0.11
C GLN A 4 2.79 -18.95 -1.08
N GLY A 5 4.05 -19.29 -1.41
CA GLY A 5 4.72 -18.74 -2.60
C GLY A 5 4.89 -17.22 -2.64
N VAL A 6 4.54 -16.50 -1.56
CA VAL A 6 4.72 -15.06 -1.47
C VAL A 6 6.21 -14.76 -1.44
N LYS A 7 6.69 -13.97 -2.40
CA LYS A 7 8.07 -13.47 -2.37
C LYS A 7 8.27 -12.76 -1.02
N PRO A 8 9.38 -13.00 -0.31
CA PRO A 8 9.61 -12.36 0.99
C PRO A 8 9.46 -10.84 0.88
N GLY A 9 8.65 -10.25 1.77
CA GLY A 9 8.48 -8.80 1.87
C GLY A 9 7.45 -8.18 0.93
N VAL A 10 6.66 -8.96 0.19
CA VAL A 10 5.48 -8.42 -0.53
C VAL A 10 4.51 -7.79 0.49
N PRO A 11 3.94 -6.59 0.22
CA PRO A 11 2.98 -5.95 1.12
C PRO A 11 1.73 -6.81 1.36
N ASP A 12 1.14 -6.67 2.56
CA ASP A 12 0.08 -7.55 3.05
C ASP A 12 -1.22 -7.55 2.22
N LEU A 13 -1.58 -6.40 1.63
CA LEU A 13 -2.82 -6.25 0.86
C LEU A 13 -2.58 -5.59 -0.49
N CYS A 14 -3.23 -6.14 -1.52
CA CYS A 14 -3.29 -5.59 -2.88
C CYS A 14 -4.75 -5.34 -3.27
N LEU A 15 -5.04 -4.12 -3.72
CA LEU A 15 -6.30 -3.73 -4.34
C LEU A 15 -6.02 -3.30 -5.80
N PRO A 16 -6.17 -4.20 -6.78
CA PRO A 16 -5.84 -3.95 -8.19
C PRO A 16 -6.98 -3.20 -8.90
N VAL A 17 -7.37 -2.06 -8.35
CA VAL A 17 -8.42 -1.19 -8.89
C VAL A 17 -7.78 0.13 -9.31
N PRO A 18 -7.71 0.45 -10.61
CA PRO A 18 -7.13 1.70 -11.07
C PRO A 18 -7.95 2.91 -10.60
N ARG A 19 -7.29 3.84 -9.92
CA ARG A 19 -7.85 5.12 -9.45
C ARG A 19 -6.76 6.15 -9.40
N PHE A 20 -7.12 7.42 -9.61
CA PHE A 20 -6.23 8.56 -9.35
C PHE A 20 -4.88 8.48 -10.10
N GLY A 21 -4.88 7.98 -11.34
CA GLY A 21 -3.64 7.81 -12.10
C GLY A 21 -2.73 6.67 -11.63
N CYS A 22 -3.11 5.93 -10.58
CA CYS A 22 -2.40 4.75 -10.11
C CYS A 22 -3.05 3.46 -10.64
N PRO A 23 -2.27 2.42 -10.98
CA PRO A 23 -2.82 1.12 -11.40
C PRO A 23 -3.53 0.35 -10.27
N GLY A 24 -3.23 0.67 -9.01
CA GLY A 24 -3.79 -0.01 -7.84
C GLY A 24 -3.21 0.52 -6.54
N LEU A 25 -3.77 0.05 -5.42
CA LEU A 25 -3.34 0.34 -4.06
C LEU A 25 -2.70 -0.90 -3.42
N TRP A 26 -1.58 -0.68 -2.73
CA TRP A 26 -0.95 -1.67 -1.86
C TRP A 26 -0.87 -1.14 -0.43
N ILE A 27 -1.14 -2.02 0.55
CA ILE A 27 -1.02 -1.69 1.97
C ILE A 27 -0.06 -2.69 2.64
N GLU A 28 0.91 -2.14 3.35
CA GLU A 28 1.79 -2.87 4.28
C GLU A 28 1.35 -2.56 5.72
N MET A 29 0.97 -3.58 6.47
CA MET A 29 0.50 -3.46 7.85
C MET A 29 1.65 -3.63 8.82
N LYS A 30 1.80 -2.69 9.74
CA LYS A 30 2.73 -2.82 10.86
C LYS A 30 1.99 -2.57 12.18
N THR A 31 2.56 -3.08 13.26
CA THR A 31 2.18 -2.59 14.59
C THR A 31 2.66 -1.13 14.76
N ALA A 32 2.16 -0.44 15.79
CA ALA A 32 2.56 0.92 16.12
C ALA A 32 4.10 1.11 16.13
N ASN A 33 4.83 0.15 16.72
CA ASN A 33 6.29 0.18 16.80
C ASN A 33 7.01 -0.71 15.78
N GLY A 34 6.27 -1.42 14.93
CA GLY A 34 6.83 -2.34 13.95
C GLY A 34 7.70 -1.61 12.93
N ARG A 35 8.76 -2.23 12.42
CA ARG A 35 9.58 -1.61 11.36
C ARG A 35 9.34 -2.30 10.02
N VAL A 36 9.37 -1.51 8.95
CA VAL A 36 9.41 -2.04 7.58
C VAL A 36 10.80 -2.64 7.38
N SER A 37 10.85 -3.93 7.07
CA SER A 37 12.11 -4.65 6.83
C SER A 37 12.79 -4.18 5.53
N PRO A 38 14.10 -4.41 5.33
CA PRO A 38 14.79 -4.02 4.10
C PRO A 38 14.08 -4.51 2.83
N ASN A 39 13.74 -5.80 2.76
CA ASN A 39 13.05 -6.35 1.59
C ASN A 39 11.67 -5.71 1.34
N GLN A 40 10.95 -5.34 2.40
CA GLN A 40 9.68 -4.62 2.26
C GLN A 40 9.90 -3.19 1.73
N LYS A 41 10.99 -2.52 2.12
CA LYS A 41 11.36 -1.22 1.55
C LYS A 41 11.64 -1.33 0.05
N ASP A 42 12.34 -2.39 -0.37
CA ASP A 42 12.63 -2.63 -1.78
C ASP A 42 11.35 -2.85 -2.59
N TRP A 43 10.40 -3.63 -2.06
CA TRP A 43 9.08 -3.80 -2.66
C TRP A 43 8.29 -2.49 -2.76
N ILE A 44 8.26 -1.71 -1.68
CA ILE A 44 7.57 -0.41 -1.66
C ILE A 44 8.19 0.53 -2.70
N ALA A 45 9.53 0.59 -2.78
CA ALA A 45 10.24 1.41 -3.76
C ALA A 45 9.93 0.97 -5.20
N TYR A 46 9.97 -0.34 -5.47
CA TYR A 46 9.61 -0.90 -6.77
C TYR A 46 8.17 -0.56 -7.18
N LEU A 47 7.20 -0.80 -6.29
CA LEU A 47 5.78 -0.55 -6.56
C LEU A 47 5.49 0.94 -6.78
N LYS A 48 6.09 1.82 -5.95
CA LYS A 48 6.00 3.27 -6.16
C LYS A 48 6.61 3.70 -7.49
N GLY A 49 7.78 3.15 -7.84
CA GLY A 49 8.44 3.40 -9.14
C GLY A 49 7.60 2.92 -10.33
N ALA A 50 6.79 1.88 -10.13
CA ALA A 50 5.82 1.39 -11.12
C ALA A 50 4.47 2.16 -11.12
N GLY A 51 4.36 3.24 -10.35
CA GLY A 51 3.17 4.11 -10.33
C GLY A 51 2.03 3.67 -9.41
N TYR A 52 2.22 2.63 -8.59
CA TYR A 52 1.21 2.20 -7.61
C TYR A 52 1.18 3.14 -6.40
N ARG A 53 -0.01 3.31 -5.81
CA ARG A 53 -0.14 3.90 -4.47
C ARG A 53 0.24 2.82 -3.46
N VAL A 54 1.19 3.13 -2.58
CA VAL A 54 1.65 2.19 -1.54
C VAL A 54 1.67 2.90 -0.19
N VAL A 55 0.99 2.34 0.81
CA VAL A 55 0.83 2.96 2.13
C VAL A 55 1.21 1.97 3.24
N VAL A 56 1.93 2.45 4.25
CA VAL A 56 2.21 1.67 5.46
C VAL A 56 1.21 2.07 6.53
N CYS A 57 0.34 1.15 6.95
CA CYS A 57 -0.70 1.40 7.95
C CYS A 57 -0.31 0.80 9.31
N ARG A 58 -0.68 1.47 10.41
CA ARG A 58 -0.28 1.10 11.78
C ARG A 58 -1.41 0.52 12.62
N SER A 59 -2.62 0.60 12.10
CA SER A 59 -3.83 0.09 12.72
C SER A 59 -4.82 -0.38 11.65
N PHE A 60 -5.84 -1.13 12.07
CA PHE A 60 -6.97 -1.45 11.22
C PHE A 60 -7.68 -0.18 10.73
N ASP A 61 -7.87 0.80 11.62
CA ASP A 61 -8.57 2.04 11.30
C ASP A 61 -7.81 2.87 10.25
N ASP A 62 -6.47 2.91 10.33
CA ASP A 62 -5.62 3.55 9.32
C ASP A 62 -5.84 2.90 7.95
N ALA A 63 -5.77 1.57 7.89
CA ALA A 63 -5.93 0.83 6.64
C ALA A 63 -7.33 0.98 6.06
N ARG A 64 -8.36 0.96 6.92
CA ARG A 64 -9.75 1.22 6.54
C ARG A 64 -9.91 2.62 5.98
N ALA A 65 -9.34 3.64 6.63
CA ALA A 65 -9.42 5.02 6.16
C ALA A 65 -8.76 5.17 4.77
N VAL A 66 -7.57 4.60 4.58
CA VAL A 66 -6.87 4.59 3.29
C VAL A 66 -7.66 3.88 2.20
N LEU A 67 -8.26 2.71 2.51
CA LEU A 67 -9.09 1.96 1.55
C LEU A 67 -10.34 2.75 1.14
N LEU A 68 -11.04 3.35 2.11
CA LEU A 68 -12.24 4.12 1.85
C LEU A 68 -11.95 5.40 1.06
N ASP A 69 -10.85 6.11 1.40
CA ASP A 69 -10.34 7.24 0.63
C ASP A 69 -10.03 6.82 -0.82
N TYR A 70 -9.29 5.73 -0.99
CA TYR A 70 -8.89 5.24 -2.30
C TYR A 70 -10.08 4.86 -3.20
N LEU A 71 -11.13 4.30 -2.60
CA LEU A 71 -12.34 3.89 -3.31
C LEU A 71 -13.34 5.03 -3.54
N ASN A 72 -13.13 6.20 -2.94
CA ASN A 72 -14.07 7.31 -3.01
C ASN A 72 -14.06 7.97 -4.41
N PRO A 73 -15.18 7.94 -5.17
CA PRO A 73 -15.24 8.47 -6.54
C PRO A 73 -15.11 10.00 -6.65
N LYS A 74 -15.13 10.75 -5.53
CA LYS A 74 -15.22 12.22 -5.55
C LYS A 74 -13.89 12.97 -5.34
N VAL A 75 -12.78 12.29 -5.07
CA VAL A 75 -11.50 12.94 -4.77
C VAL A 75 -10.57 12.83 -5.99
N PRO A 76 -10.40 13.85 -6.85
CA PRO A 76 -9.43 13.75 -7.93
C PRO A 76 -7.99 13.61 -7.39
N TYR A 77 -7.12 12.91 -8.13
CA TYR A 77 -5.69 12.81 -7.83
C TYR A 77 -5.07 14.22 -7.79
N SER A 78 -4.43 14.56 -6.67
CA SER A 78 -3.53 15.72 -6.59
C SER A 78 -2.11 15.22 -6.36
N PRO A 79 -1.13 15.58 -7.22
CA PRO A 79 0.24 15.10 -7.13
C PRO A 79 1.03 15.61 -5.91
N GLU A 80 0.46 16.48 -5.07
CA GLU A 80 1.15 17.12 -3.94
C GLU A 80 1.14 16.30 -2.63
N ILE A 81 0.47 15.15 -2.60
CA ILE A 81 0.46 14.24 -1.44
C ILE A 81 1.33 13.01 -1.76
N ILE A 82 2.65 13.15 -1.61
CA ILE A 82 3.62 12.04 -1.54
C ILE A 82 4.58 12.27 -0.39
#